data_AF-A0A9Q3H2P7-F1
#
_entry.id   AF-A0A9Q3H2P7-F1
#
_cell.length_a   1.000
_cell.length_b   1.000
_cell.length_c   1.000
_cell.angle_alpha   90.00
_cell.angle_beta   90.00
_cell.angle_gamma   90.00
#
_symmetry.space_group_name_H-M   'P 1'
#
loop_
_entity.id
_entity.type
_entity.pdbx_description
1 polymer ?
#
loop_
_entity_poly.entity_id
_entity_poly.type
_entity_poly.pdbx_seq_one_letter_code
_entity_poly.pdbx_strand_id
1 'polypeptide(L)'
;MGILVLYCLNLPPQERFQPKYTCLAGLIPLPNQPDIITTNHILKPLVDELIQFNVVKIPMPNNPRGRKVVIQLVCLIGNIVATHKAAGFLSHSAKNVCSWCELQDHDRKELKIGEPQKQNQVLAASNRWNEARTAKLQDKLAK
;
A
#
# COMPACT_ATOMS: atom_id res chain seq x y z
N MET A 1 -4.74 -2.57 -18.32
CA MET A 1 -4.90 -3.70 -17.39
C MET A 1 -3.91 -3.44 -16.28
N GLY A 2 -4.36 -3.35 -15.02
CA GLY A 2 -3.43 -3.21 -13.89
C GLY A 2 -3.07 -4.59 -13.35
N ILE A 3 -1.89 -4.72 -12.76
CA ILE A 3 -1.39 -5.99 -12.20
C ILE A 3 -0.89 -5.71 -10.80
N LEU A 4 -1.24 -6.59 -9.86
CA LEU A 4 -0.70 -6.63 -8.51
C LEU A 4 0.35 -7.72 -8.44
N VAL A 5 1.57 -7.33 -8.09
CA VAL A 5 2.74 -8.21 -8.09
C VAL A 5 3.45 -8.10 -6.75
N LEU A 6 3.75 -9.24 -6.14
CA LEU A 6 4.58 -9.33 -4.93
C LEU A 6 5.99 -9.79 -5.30
N TYR A 7 6.98 -9.12 -4.70
CA TYR A 7 8.39 -9.44 -4.84
C TYR A 7 9.01 -9.79 -3.48
N CYS A 8 9.89 -10.78 -3.46
CA CYS A 8 10.68 -11.12 -2.28
C CYS A 8 11.92 -10.22 -2.20
N LEU A 9 11.91 -9.23 -1.31
CA LEU A 9 13.02 -8.28 -1.18
C LEU A 9 14.27 -8.85 -0.51
N ASN A 10 14.18 -10.06 0.06
CA ASN A 10 15.33 -10.77 0.64
C ASN A 10 16.25 -11.37 -0.43
N LEU A 11 15.80 -11.44 -1.69
CA LEU A 11 16.62 -11.91 -2.80
C LEU A 11 17.55 -10.79 -3.30
N PRO A 12 18.70 -11.13 -3.91
CA PRO A 12 19.57 -10.14 -4.55
C PRO A 12 18.82 -9.26 -5.57
N PRO A 13 19.18 -7.97 -5.73
CA PRO A 13 18.52 -7.07 -6.68
C PRO A 13 18.42 -7.61 -8.12
N GLN A 14 19.41 -8.38 -8.56
CA GLN A 14 19.48 -9.00 -9.89
C GLN A 14 18.47 -10.14 -10.07
N GLU A 15 17.98 -10.72 -8.96
CA GLU A 15 17.10 -11.89 -8.98
C GLU A 15 15.66 -11.56 -8.61
N ARG A 16 15.44 -10.63 -7.67
CA ARG A 16 14.11 -10.40 -7.05
C ARG A 16 12.99 -10.05 -8.03
N PHE A 17 13.31 -9.53 -9.22
CA PHE A 17 12.33 -9.17 -10.25
C PHE A 17 12.19 -10.22 -11.36
N GLN A 18 12.89 -11.35 -11.26
CA GLN A 18 12.77 -12.43 -12.24
C GLN A 18 11.41 -13.12 -12.10
N PRO A 19 10.76 -13.55 -13.19
CA PRO A 19 9.45 -14.19 -13.15
C PRO A 19 9.37 -15.39 -12.19
N LYS A 20 10.44 -16.17 -12.06
CA LYS A 20 10.52 -17.32 -11.14
C LYS A 20 10.44 -16.97 -9.65
N TYR A 21 10.69 -15.71 -9.27
CA TYR A 21 10.66 -15.23 -7.89
C TYR A 21 9.59 -14.17 -7.66
N THR A 22 8.66 -14.06 -8.60
CA THR A 22 7.60 -13.06 -8.63
C THR A 22 6.26 -13.75 -8.44
N CYS A 23 5.42 -13.21 -7.56
CA CYS A 23 4.06 -13.73 -7.36
C CYS A 23 3.04 -12.74 -7.96
N LEU A 24 2.27 -13.21 -8.93
CA LEU A 24 1.11 -12.49 -9.45
C LEU A 24 -0.03 -12.61 -8.43
N ALA A 25 -0.28 -11.54 -7.69
CA ALA A 25 -1.27 -11.52 -6.61
C ALA A 25 -2.67 -11.11 -7.10
N GLY A 26 -2.79 -10.44 -8.24
CA GLY A 26 -4.09 -10.06 -8.76
C GLY A 26 -4.05 -9.27 -10.06
N LEU A 27 -5.23 -9.18 -10.68
CA LEU A 27 -5.48 -8.39 -11.88
C LEU A 27 -6.49 -7.29 -11.54
N ILE A 28 -6.20 -6.07 -11.97
CA ILE A 28 -7.09 -4.92 -11.82
C ILE A 28 -7.88 -4.77 -13.13
N PRO A 29 -9.24 -4.85 -13.08
CA PRO A 29 -10.08 -4.85 -14.26
C PRO A 29 -9.98 -3.54 -15.07
N LEU A 30 -10.28 -3.64 -16.36
CA LEU A 30 -10.37 -2.56 -17.36
C LEU A 30 -11.85 -2.37 -17.76
N PRO A 31 -12.29 -1.21 -18.31
CA PRO A 31 -11.48 -0.20 -19.02
C PRO A 31 -11.04 1.02 -18.19
N ASN A 32 -11.78 1.36 -17.14
CA ASN A 32 -11.53 2.58 -16.37
C ASN A 32 -10.64 2.30 -15.17
N GLN A 33 -9.89 3.31 -14.75
CA GLN A 33 -9.11 3.23 -13.54
C GLN A 33 -10.07 3.12 -12.33
N PRO A 34 -9.90 2.14 -11.41
CA PRO A 34 -10.78 2.02 -10.26
C PRO A 34 -10.69 3.24 -9.36
N ASP A 35 -11.81 3.62 -8.75
CA ASP A 35 -11.84 4.59 -7.67
C ASP A 35 -11.24 4.00 -6.38
N ILE A 36 -11.18 4.80 -5.32
CA ILE A 36 -10.55 4.38 -4.05
C ILE A 36 -11.32 3.24 -3.37
N ILE A 37 -12.65 3.26 -3.44
CA ILE A 37 -13.51 2.24 -2.83
C ILE A 37 -13.31 0.90 -3.54
N THR A 38 -13.37 0.90 -4.86
CA THR A 38 -13.14 -0.27 -5.72
C THR A 38 -11.71 -0.79 -5.54
N THR A 39 -10.72 0.10 -5.46
CA THR A 39 -9.33 -0.29 -5.19
C THR A 39 -9.22 -1.03 -3.84
N ASN A 40 -9.84 -0.50 -2.78
CA ASN A 40 -9.86 -1.17 -1.48
C ASN A 40 -10.53 -2.55 -1.53
N HIS A 41 -11.64 -2.68 -2.26
CA HIS A 41 -12.29 -3.99 -2.45
C HIS A 41 -11.40 -4.99 -3.20
N ILE A 42 -10.67 -4.55 -4.22
CA ILE A 42 -9.74 -5.39 -4.98
C ILE A 42 -8.55 -5.83 -4.10
N LEU A 43 -8.03 -4.92 -3.27
CA LEU A 43 -6.88 -5.19 -2.41
C LEU A 43 -7.24 -6.00 -1.16
N LYS A 44 -8.51 -5.98 -0.71
CA LYS A 44 -8.94 -6.58 0.55
C LYS A 44 -8.53 -8.06 0.72
N PRO A 45 -8.75 -8.96 -0.25
CA PRO A 45 -8.35 -10.36 -0.10
C PRO A 45 -6.84 -10.51 0.13
N LEU A 46 -6.02 -9.76 -0.61
CA LEU A 46 -4.57 -9.76 -0.48
C LEU A 46 -4.13 -9.23 0.90
N VAL A 47 -4.75 -8.15 1.37
CA VAL A 47 -4.46 -7.59 2.69
C VAL A 47 -4.85 -8.57 3.80
N ASP A 48 -6.02 -9.20 3.70
CA ASP A 48 -6.49 -10.18 4.68
C ASP A 48 -5.54 -11.39 4.78
N GLU A 49 -4.97 -11.85 3.66
CA GLU A 49 -3.92 -12.90 3.65
C GLU A 49 -2.60 -12.40 4.27
N LEU A 50 -2.12 -11.21 3.89
CA LEU A 50 -0.87 -10.64 4.41
C LEU A 50 -0.88 -10.47 5.92
N ILE A 51 -2.04 -10.14 6.52
CA ILE A 51 -2.20 -10.03 7.98
C ILE A 51 -1.98 -11.39 8.67
N GLN A 52 -2.41 -12.49 8.04
CA GLN A 52 -2.21 -13.85 8.59
C GLN A 52 -0.75 -14.30 8.56
N PHE A 53 0.05 -13.74 7.65
CA PHE A 53 1.43 -14.16 7.41
C PHE A 53 2.49 -13.55 8.37
N ASN A 54 2.06 -12.90 9.46
CA ASN A 54 2.97 -12.27 10.44
C ASN A 54 4.05 -13.23 10.97
N VAL A 55 3.69 -14.49 11.26
CA VAL A 55 4.68 -15.55 11.56
C VAL A 55 4.22 -16.86 10.93
N VAL A 56 4.92 -17.31 9.90
CA VAL A 56 4.72 -18.63 9.28
C VAL A 56 5.79 -19.61 9.71
N LYS A 57 5.42 -20.89 9.73
CA LYS A 57 6.35 -21.98 9.97
C LYS A 57 6.57 -22.73 8.67
N ILE A 58 7.74 -22.58 8.08
CA ILE A 58 8.09 -23.22 6.81
C ILE A 58 8.87 -24.50 7.11
N PRO A 59 8.34 -25.69 6.75
CA PRO A 59 9.10 -26.94 6.82
C PRO A 59 10.32 -26.86 5.91
N MET A 60 11.47 -27.35 6.39
CA MET A 60 12.69 -27.40 5.61
C MET A 60 13.19 -28.84 5.57
N PRO A 61 13.81 -29.30 4.46
CA PRO A 61 14.31 -30.67 4.34
C PRO A 61 15.19 -31.11 5.52
N ASN A 62 16.03 -30.20 6.02
CA ASN A 62 16.99 -30.48 7.10
C ASN A 62 16.51 -30.02 8.49
N ASN A 63 15.24 -29.62 8.64
CA ASN A 63 14.70 -29.21 9.92
C ASN A 63 13.22 -29.63 10.04
N PRO A 64 12.94 -30.82 10.63
CA PRO A 64 11.58 -31.33 10.78
C PRO A 64 10.72 -30.46 11.71
N ARG A 65 11.34 -29.62 12.55
CA ARG A 65 10.63 -28.61 13.35
C ARG A 65 10.31 -27.34 12.57
N GLY A 66 10.70 -27.22 11.30
CA GLY A 66 10.51 -26.03 10.47
C GLY A 66 11.24 -24.78 10.97
N ARG A 67 11.28 -23.73 10.15
CA ARG A 67 11.81 -22.42 10.52
C ARG A 67 10.65 -21.42 10.63
N LYS A 68 10.65 -20.63 11.69
CA LYS A 68 9.75 -19.48 11.80
C LYS A 68 10.27 -18.38 10.87
N VAL A 69 9.40 -17.89 9.99
CA VAL A 69 9.68 -16.80 9.06
C VAL A 69 8.61 -15.74 9.28
N VAL A 70 9.04 -14.49 9.35
CA VAL A 70 8.17 -13.32 9.42
C VAL A 70 8.03 -12.79 8.01
N ILE A 71 6.80 -12.63 7.52
CA ILE A 71 6.51 -12.02 6.23
C ILE A 71 5.91 -10.65 6.50
N GLN A 72 6.47 -9.61 5.88
CA GLN A 72 6.00 -8.24 6.03
C GLN A 72 5.94 -7.55 4.68
N LEU A 73 4.89 -6.76 4.46
CA LEU A 73 4.82 -5.83 3.34
C LEU A 73 5.64 -4.59 3.72
N VAL A 74 6.71 -4.31 2.98
CA VAL A 74 7.67 -3.25 3.33
C VAL A 74 7.59 -2.03 2.40
N CYS A 75 7.17 -2.19 1.14
CA CYS A 75 6.99 -1.07 0.24
C CYS A 75 5.96 -1.35 -0.85
N LEU A 76 5.36 -0.28 -1.37
CA LEU A 76 4.56 -0.27 -2.58
C LEU A 76 5.43 0.25 -3.73
N ILE A 77 5.51 -0.52 -4.82
CA ILE A 77 6.30 -0.15 -5.99
C ILE A 77 5.33 0.16 -7.14
N GLY A 78 5.45 1.36 -7.70
CA GLY A 78 4.63 1.80 -8.81
C GLY A 78 4.74 3.30 -9.05
N ASN A 79 4.00 3.81 -10.04
CA ASN A 79 3.88 5.25 -10.20
C ASN A 79 3.10 5.87 -9.01
N ILE A 80 3.18 7.20 -8.88
CA ILE A 80 2.56 7.92 -7.76
C ILE A 80 1.06 7.65 -7.67
N VAL A 81 0.36 7.55 -8.81
CA VAL A 81 -1.09 7.35 -8.84
C VAL A 81 -1.47 5.97 -8.31
N ALA A 82 -0.76 4.92 -8.72
CA ALA A 82 -1.04 3.55 -8.29
C ALA A 82 -0.70 3.34 -6.81
N THR A 83 0.47 3.84 -6.39
CA THR A 83 0.93 3.72 -5.00
C THR A 83 0.06 4.51 -4.04
N HIS A 84 -0.36 5.73 -4.41
CA HIS A 84 -1.28 6.51 -3.59
C HIS A 84 -2.62 5.82 -3.43
N LYS A 85 -3.21 5.29 -4.51
CA LYS A 85 -4.47 4.54 -4.43
C LYS A 85 -4.35 3.29 -3.56
N ALA A 86 -3.27 2.52 -3.71
CA ALA A 86 -3.05 1.32 -2.91
C ALA A 86 -2.79 1.62 -1.43
N ALA A 87 -2.15 2.75 -1.13
CA ALA A 87 -1.87 3.20 0.24
C ALA A 87 -3.03 3.97 0.89
N GLY A 88 -4.05 4.37 0.12
CA GLY A 88 -5.13 5.22 0.58
C GLY A 88 -4.78 6.71 0.68
N PHE A 89 -3.73 7.16 -0.01
CA PHE A 89 -3.39 8.58 -0.14
C PHE A 89 -4.19 9.26 -1.25
N LEU A 90 -4.36 10.57 -1.11
CA LEU A 90 -5.03 11.41 -2.10
C LEU A 90 -4.28 11.50 -3.43
N SER A 91 -5.02 11.89 -4.49
CA SER A 91 -4.45 12.14 -5.83
C SER A 91 -3.36 13.21 -5.79
N HIS A 92 -2.43 13.14 -6.75
CA HIS A 92 -1.44 14.20 -7.03
C HIS A 92 -2.03 15.61 -7.24
N SER A 93 -3.34 15.71 -7.51
CA SER A 93 -4.08 16.94 -7.72
C SER A 93 -4.89 17.40 -6.49
N ALA A 94 -4.71 16.73 -5.35
CA ALA A 94 -5.41 17.08 -4.12
C ALA A 94 -4.73 18.22 -3.36
N LYS A 95 -5.42 18.75 -2.33
CA LYS A 95 -4.86 19.81 -1.48
C LYS A 95 -3.63 19.33 -0.71
N ASN A 96 -3.64 18.11 -0.20
CA ASN A 96 -2.47 17.47 0.40
C ASN A 96 -1.80 16.64 -0.70
N VAL A 97 -0.60 17.04 -1.09
CA VAL A 97 0.08 16.48 -2.28
C VAL A 97 1.14 15.44 -1.93
N CYS A 98 1.59 15.40 -0.68
CA CYS A 98 2.71 14.59 -0.26
C CYS A 98 2.26 13.41 0.61
N SER A 99 2.71 12.20 0.28
CA SER A 99 2.53 11.00 1.12
C SER A 99 3.52 10.93 2.29
N TRP A 100 4.58 11.74 2.25
CA TRP A 100 5.61 11.77 3.30
C TRP A 100 5.29 12.76 4.42
N CYS A 101 4.86 13.98 4.10
CA CYS A 101 4.60 15.05 5.06
C CYS A 101 3.24 15.73 4.79
N GLU A 102 2.81 16.63 5.68
CA GLU A 102 1.54 17.37 5.54
C GLU A 102 1.64 18.59 4.60
N LEU A 103 2.44 18.51 3.52
CA LEU A 103 2.59 19.58 2.54
C LEU A 103 1.30 19.80 1.76
N GLN A 104 0.84 21.05 1.71
CA GLN A 104 -0.29 21.45 0.89
C GLN A 104 0.16 22.00 -0.47
N ASP A 105 -0.70 21.88 -1.49
CA ASP A 105 -0.39 22.33 -2.86
C ASP A 105 -0.07 23.83 -2.94
N HIS A 106 -0.68 24.66 -2.07
CA HIS A 106 -0.39 26.09 -2.02
C HIS A 106 1.05 26.39 -1.57
N ASP A 107 1.62 25.53 -0.73
CA ASP A 107 2.99 25.63 -0.22
C ASP A 107 4.00 24.88 -1.10
N ARG A 108 3.56 24.24 -2.19
CA ARG A 108 4.39 23.39 -3.05
C ARG A 108 5.62 24.10 -3.61
N LYS A 109 5.57 25.43 -3.77
CA LYS A 109 6.71 26.23 -4.24
C LYS A 109 7.84 26.35 -3.21
N GLU A 110 7.52 26.14 -1.93
CA GLU A 110 8.48 26.13 -0.84
C GLU A 110 8.94 24.70 -0.53
N LEU A 111 9.57 24.05 -1.52
CA LEU A 111 10.04 22.67 -1.40
C LEU A 111 11.09 22.52 -0.29
N LYS A 112 10.62 22.22 0.92
CA LYS A 112 11.41 21.88 2.09
C LYS A 112 11.12 20.44 2.47
N ILE A 113 12.12 19.75 3.02
CA ILE A 113 11.91 18.41 3.58
C ILE A 113 11.03 18.58 4.81
N GLY A 114 9.79 18.09 4.73
CA GLY A 114 8.85 18.12 5.83
C GLY A 114 9.04 16.94 6.80
N GLU A 115 8.43 17.09 7.97
CA GLU A 115 8.40 16.03 8.97
C GLU A 115 7.64 14.80 8.45
N PRO A 116 8.18 13.57 8.66
CA PRO A 116 7.50 12.35 8.23
C PRO A 116 6.19 12.15 8.98
N GLN A 117 5.15 11.74 8.26
CA GLN A 117 3.89 11.33 8.87
C GLN A 117 4.10 10.11 9.77
N LYS A 118 3.50 10.15 10.97
CA LYS A 118 3.60 9.05 11.93
C LYS A 118 2.49 8.03 11.69
N GLN A 119 2.82 6.74 11.77
CA GLN A 119 1.89 5.64 11.52
C GLN A 119 0.58 5.76 12.34
N ASN A 120 0.69 6.11 13.62
CA ASN A 120 -0.49 6.29 14.49
C ASN A 120 -1.41 7.42 14.03
N GLN A 121 -0.85 8.51 13.48
CA GLN A 121 -1.63 9.63 12.96
C GLN A 121 -2.34 9.25 11.66
N VAL A 122 -1.64 8.55 10.75
CA VAL A 122 -2.22 8.06 9.49
C VAL A 122 -3.35 7.07 9.76
N LEU A 123 -3.14 6.12 10.69
CA LEU A 123 -4.16 5.13 11.06
C LEU A 123 -5.39 5.80 11.70
N ALA A 124 -5.18 6.78 12.60
CA ALA A 124 -6.28 7.53 13.20
C ALA A 124 -7.09 8.32 12.16
N ALA A 125 -6.43 8.91 11.15
CA ALA A 125 -7.11 9.58 10.05
C ALA A 125 -7.92 8.61 9.19
N SER A 126 -7.35 7.45 8.84
CA SER A 126 -8.02 6.39 8.08
C SER A 126 -9.27 5.87 8.81
N ASN A 127 -9.19 5.63 10.12
CA ASN A 127 -10.34 5.19 10.91
C ASN A 127 -11.48 6.23 10.91
N ARG A 128 -11.15 7.52 11.10
CA ARG A 128 -12.15 8.60 11.03
C ARG A 128 -12.82 8.69 9.65
N TRP A 129 -12.06 8.46 8.58
CA TRP A 129 -12.59 8.42 7.22
C TRP A 129 -13.53 7.22 7.00
N ASN A 130 -13.17 6.03 7.52
CA ASN A 130 -14.02 4.84 7.46
C ASN A 130 -15.32 4.98 8.27
N GLU A 131 -15.27 5.67 9.41
CA GLU A 131 -16.43 5.90 10.28
C GLU A 131 -17.37 7.00 9.76
N ALA A 132 -16.94 7.80 8.78
CA ALA A 132 -17.72 8.90 8.24
C ALA A 132 -18.93 8.38 7.45
N ARG A 133 -20.13 8.83 7.85
CA ARG A 133 -21.41 8.35 7.28
C ARG A 133 -21.78 8.92 5.91
N THR A 134 -21.02 9.89 5.39
CA THR A 134 -21.33 10.55 4.11
C THR A 134 -20.07 10.76 3.29
N ALA A 135 -20.18 10.65 1.97
CA ALA A 135 -19.10 10.95 1.02
C ALA A 135 -18.53 12.36 1.21
N LYS A 136 -19.40 13.35 1.48
CA LYS A 136 -18.98 14.73 1.75
C LYS A 136 -18.10 14.86 3.00
N LEU A 137 -18.39 14.10 4.05
CA LEU A 137 -17.58 14.07 5.26
C LEU A 137 -16.27 13.31 5.01
N GLN A 138 -16.31 12.21 4.25
CA GLN A 138 -15.13 11.49 3.80
C GLN A 138 -14.17 12.39 3.02
N ASP A 139 -14.67 13.15 2.03
CA ASP A 139 -13.87 14.09 1.25
C ASP A 139 -13.23 15.18 2.11
N LYS A 140 -13.91 15.63 3.17
CA LYS A 140 -13.37 16.62 4.12
C LYS A 140 -12.29 16.04 5.03
N LEU A 141 -12.39 14.76 5.37
CA LEU A 141 -11.48 14.06 6.29
C LEU A 141 -10.29 13.41 5.59
N ALA A 142 -10.39 13.17 4.28
CA ALA A 142 -9.34 12.53 3.49
C ALA A 142 -8.04 13.34 3.61
N LYS A 143 -6.94 12.62 3.84
CA LYS A 143 -5.61 13.18 4.04
C LYS A 143 -4.66 12.74 2.95
#